data_AF-A0A950GFT5-F1
#
_entry.id   AF-A0A950GFT5-F1
#
_cell.length_a   1.000
_cell.length_b   1.000
_cell.length_c   1.000
_cell.angle_alpha   90.00
_cell.angle_beta   90.00
_cell.angle_gamma   90.00
#
_symmetry.space_group_name_H-M   'P 1'
#
loop_
_entity.id
_entity.type
_entity.pdbx_description
1 polymer ?
#
loop_
_entity_poly.entity_id
_entity_poly.type
_entity_poly.pdbx_seq_one_letter_code
_entity_poly.pdbx_strand_id
1 'polypeptide(L)'
;MEKTWTALVCALVLMPGAQAVAQARTAQRPVVIELFTSEGCSSCPPADAFLTELAQNRPGLLPLAFHITYWDGLGWRDPFALKAATERQRGYARLLGRDSIFTPEMVV
;
A
#
# COMPACT_ATOMS: atom_id res chain seq x y z
N MET A 1 -55.38 -41.22 41.86
CA MET A 1 -54.31 -40.49 42.55
C MET A 1 -52.99 -41.14 42.18
N GLU A 2 -52.14 -40.39 41.46
CA GLU A 2 -50.67 -40.55 41.36
C GLU A 2 -50.15 -41.84 40.68
N LYS A 3 -49.21 -41.90 39.72
CA LYS A 3 -48.06 -41.05 39.39
C LYS A 3 -47.56 -41.47 37.98
N THR A 4 -47.32 -40.48 37.12
CA THR A 4 -46.16 -40.33 36.20
C THR A 4 -45.39 -41.56 35.71
N TRP A 5 -45.25 -41.74 34.38
CA TRP A 5 -43.93 -41.82 33.72
C TRP A 5 -44.03 -41.77 32.17
N THR A 6 -44.25 -40.58 31.60
CA THR A 6 -43.87 -40.32 30.20
C THR A 6 -42.36 -40.14 30.17
N ALA A 7 -41.64 -41.19 29.78
CA ALA A 7 -40.21 -41.11 29.51
C ALA A 7 -39.98 -40.32 28.22
N LEU A 8 -39.82 -39.01 28.36
CA LEU A 8 -39.18 -38.15 27.38
C LEU A 8 -37.71 -38.58 27.29
N VAL A 9 -37.42 -39.48 26.35
CA VAL A 9 -36.05 -39.72 25.89
C VAL A 9 -35.66 -38.51 25.06
N CYS A 10 -35.03 -37.52 25.72
CA CYS A 10 -34.30 -36.47 25.05
C CYS A 10 -33.18 -37.13 24.23
N ALA A 11 -33.42 -37.34 22.94
CA ALA A 11 -32.37 -37.63 21.98
C ALA A 11 -31.45 -36.40 21.94
N LEU A 12 -30.36 -36.47 22.70
CA LEU A 12 -29.27 -35.51 22.67
C LEU A 12 -28.59 -35.63 21.30
N VAL A 13 -29.00 -34.80 20.35
CA VAL A 13 -28.35 -34.66 19.05
C VAL A 13 -26.96 -34.07 19.30
N LEU A 14 -25.92 -34.91 19.27
CA LEU A 14 -24.54 -34.45 19.19
C LEU A 14 -24.35 -33.78 17.83
N MET A 15 -24.50 -32.45 17.78
CA MET A 15 -23.99 -31.66 16.67
C MET A 15 -22.45 -31.70 16.74
N PRO A 16 -21.76 -32.18 15.70
CA PRO A 16 -20.33 -31.93 15.56
C PRO A 16 -20.18 -30.43 15.38
N GLY A 17 -19.60 -29.75 16.38
CA GLY A 17 -19.22 -28.35 16.25
C GLY A 17 -18.27 -28.22 15.07
N ALA A 18 -18.75 -27.65 13.97
CA ALA A 18 -17.92 -27.26 12.85
C ALA A 18 -16.94 -26.20 13.37
N GLN A 19 -15.74 -26.64 13.74
CA GLN A 19 -14.67 -25.73 14.07
C GLN A 19 -14.26 -25.06 12.76
N ALA A 20 -14.75 -23.85 12.57
CA ALA A 20 -14.22 -22.94 11.56
C ALA A 20 -12.76 -22.69 11.93
N VAL A 21 -11.84 -23.43 11.31
CA VAL A 21 -10.42 -23.13 11.37
C VAL A 21 -10.27 -21.79 10.66
N ALA A 22 -10.17 -20.72 11.45
CA ALA A 22 -9.78 -19.42 10.93
C ALA A 22 -8.36 -19.58 10.36
N GLN A 23 -8.28 -19.76 9.04
CA GLN A 23 -7.01 -19.64 8.34
C GLN A 23 -6.54 -18.21 8.56
N ALA A 24 -5.56 -18.05 9.45
CA ALA A 24 -4.80 -16.81 9.56
C ALA A 24 -4.18 -16.58 8.19
N ARG A 25 -4.81 -15.72 7.37
CA ARG A 25 -4.18 -15.20 6.17
C ARG A 25 -2.95 -14.46 6.67
N THR A 26 -1.76 -14.99 6.43
CA THR A 26 -0.54 -14.19 6.46
C THR A 26 -0.81 -13.01 5.54
N ALA A 27 -1.06 -11.83 6.12
CA ALA A 27 -1.21 -10.61 5.35
C ALA A 27 0.10 -10.41 4.59
N GLN A 28 0.08 -10.65 3.28
CA GLN A 28 1.22 -10.37 2.42
C GLN A 28 1.49 -8.87 2.53
N ARG A 29 2.66 -8.52 3.10
CA ARG A 29 3.08 -7.13 3.20
C ARG A 29 3.35 -6.63 1.78
N PRO A 30 2.70 -5.54 1.33
CA PRO A 30 2.94 -5.05 -0.01
C PRO A 30 4.39 -4.52 -0.12
N VAL A 31 4.97 -4.64 -1.30
CA VAL A 31 6.21 -3.95 -1.65
C VAL A 31 5.85 -2.50 -1.97
N VAL A 32 6.48 -1.56 -1.28
CA VAL A 32 6.23 -0.13 -1.50
C VAL A 32 7.11 0.35 -2.64
N ILE A 33 6.53 1.10 -3.57
CA ILE A 33 7.30 1.81 -4.60
C ILE A 33 6.99 3.29 -4.44
N GLU A 34 8.03 4.09 -4.20
CA GLU A 34 7.93 5.53 -4.04
C GLU A 34 8.56 6.22 -5.25
N LEU A 35 7.74 6.78 -6.11
CA LEU A 35 8.16 7.62 -7.22
C LEU A 35 8.24 9.08 -6.78
N PHE A 36 9.41 9.69 -6.93
CA PHE A 36 9.60 11.14 -6.82
C PHE A 36 9.48 11.77 -8.21
N THR A 37 8.49 12.65 -8.37
CA THR A 37 8.04 13.22 -9.64
C THR A 37 7.68 14.71 -9.50
N SER A 38 7.35 15.38 -10.61
CA SER A 38 6.72 16.70 -10.61
C SER A 38 6.09 16.98 -11.98
N GLU A 39 4.96 17.71 -12.01
CA GLU A 39 4.39 18.21 -13.25
C GLU A 39 5.36 19.15 -14.01
N GLY A 40 6.25 19.85 -13.30
CA GLY A 40 7.27 20.71 -13.89
C GLY A 40 8.46 19.96 -14.52
N CYS A 41 8.52 18.63 -14.35
CA CYS A 41 9.59 17.77 -14.84
C CYS A 41 9.22 17.14 -16.19
N SER A 42 9.86 17.57 -17.28
CA SER A 42 9.54 17.08 -18.63
C SER A 42 9.85 15.60 -18.86
N SER A 43 10.78 15.03 -18.09
CA SER A 43 11.18 13.62 -18.18
C SER A 43 10.33 12.69 -17.29
N CYS A 44 9.44 13.23 -16.46
CA CYS A 44 8.64 12.48 -15.50
C CYS A 44 7.42 11.73 -16.07
N PRO A 45 6.70 12.21 -17.12
CA PRO A 45 5.48 11.56 -17.60
C PRO A 45 5.61 10.04 -17.92
N PRO A 46 6.73 9.55 -18.51
CA PRO A 46 6.93 8.12 -18.70
C PRO A 46 7.01 7.32 -17.40
N ALA A 47 7.60 7.89 -16.33
CA ALA A 47 7.70 7.23 -15.03
C ALA A 47 6.35 7.20 -14.29
N ASP A 48 5.56 8.27 -14.40
CA ASP A 48 4.20 8.33 -13.84
C ASP A 48 3.29 7.29 -14.50
N ALA A 49 3.38 7.16 -15.83
CA ALA A 49 2.68 6.14 -16.59
C ALA A 49 3.11 4.73 -16.18
N PHE A 50 4.41 4.50 -15.99
CA PHE A 50 4.93 3.20 -15.57
C PHE A 50 4.48 2.83 -14.14
N LEU A 51 4.47 3.78 -13.20
CA LEU A 51 3.93 3.53 -11.87
C LEU A 51 2.45 3.14 -11.91
N THR A 52 1.67 3.78 -12.79
CA THR A 52 0.26 3.45 -13.03
C THR A 52 0.10 2.05 -13.60
N GLU A 53 0.94 1.66 -14.56
CA GLU A 53 0.95 0.29 -15.12
C GLU A 53 1.25 -0.75 -14.03
N LEU A 54 2.26 -0.49 -13.19
CA LEU A 54 2.58 -1.37 -12.05
C LEU A 54 1.40 -1.49 -11.08
N ALA A 55 0.74 -0.37 -10.76
CA ALA A 55 -0.43 -0.34 -9.89
C ALA A 55 -1.58 -1.21 -10.41
N GLN A 56 -1.77 -1.25 -11.73
CA GLN A 56 -2.85 -1.99 -12.39
C GLN A 56 -2.52 -3.48 -12.56
N ASN A 57 -1.26 -3.81 -12.84
CA ASN A 57 -0.89 -5.14 -13.34
C ASN A 57 -0.12 -6.00 -12.34
N ARG A 58 0.28 -5.47 -11.18
CA ARG A 58 1.09 -6.20 -10.19
C ARG A 58 0.42 -6.23 -8.82
N PRO A 59 -0.23 -7.33 -8.43
CA PRO A 59 -0.77 -7.47 -7.09
C PRO A 59 0.36 -7.49 -6.04
N GLY A 60 0.08 -6.97 -4.85
CA GLY A 60 1.06 -6.91 -3.76
C GLY A 60 2.02 -5.72 -3.83
N LEU A 61 1.77 -4.74 -4.70
CA LEU A 61 2.48 -3.46 -4.68
C LEU A 61 1.65 -2.37 -3.99
N LEU A 62 2.34 -1.45 -3.30
CA LEU A 62 1.80 -0.18 -2.83
C LEU A 62 2.53 0.96 -3.57
N PRO A 63 1.99 1.44 -4.69
CA PRO A 63 2.57 2.54 -5.45
C PRO A 63 2.24 3.90 -4.80
N LEU A 64 3.24 4.74 -4.60
CA LEU A 64 3.13 6.09 -4.07
C LEU A 64 3.85 7.07 -5.01
N ALA A 65 3.17 8.17 -5.37
CA ALA A 65 3.75 9.27 -6.12
C ALA A 65 3.94 10.48 -5.19
N PHE A 66 5.18 10.95 -5.08
CA PHE A 66 5.59 12.08 -4.27
C PHE A 66 6.04 13.21 -5.16
N HIS A 67 5.22 14.26 -5.24
CA HIS A 67 5.56 15.44 -6.02
C HIS A 67 6.55 16.33 -5.25
N ILE A 68 7.70 16.60 -5.87
CA ILE A 68 8.78 17.38 -5.27
C ILE A 68 8.71 18.85 -5.67
N THR A 69 9.35 19.73 -4.89
CA THR A 69 9.18 21.19 -5.03
C THR A 69 10.28 21.88 -5.83
N TYR A 70 11.41 21.22 -6.13
CA TYR A 70 12.54 21.91 -6.77
C TYR A 70 12.33 22.22 -8.26
N TRP A 71 11.22 21.78 -8.86
CA TRP A 71 10.77 22.24 -10.19
C TRP A 71 9.86 23.47 -10.14
N ASP A 72 9.28 23.82 -8.97
CA ASP A 72 8.26 24.88 -8.85
C ASP A 72 8.77 26.30 -9.16
N GLY A 73 10.08 26.47 -9.30
CA GLY A 73 10.74 27.73 -9.61
C GLY A 73 10.84 28.04 -11.11
N LEU A 74 10.40 27.15 -11.99
CA LEU A 74 10.67 27.22 -13.44
C LEU A 74 9.49 27.71 -14.29
N GLY A 75 8.50 28.36 -13.66
CA GLY A 75 7.36 28.98 -14.34
C GLY A 75 6.04 28.21 -14.20
N TRP A 76 6.09 26.97 -13.72
CA TRP A 76 4.94 26.19 -13.26
C TRP A 76 5.18 25.78 -11.81
N ARG A 77 4.15 25.93 -10.97
CA ARG A 77 4.15 25.40 -9.61
C ARG A 77 3.20 24.21 -9.57
N ASP A 78 3.75 23.04 -9.26
CA ASP A 78 3.00 21.81 -9.15
C ASP A 78 2.11 21.87 -7.89
N PRO A 79 0.77 21.82 -8.04
CA PRO A 79 -0.16 21.93 -6.91
C PRO A 79 -0.13 20.71 -5.98
N PHE A 80 0.46 19.60 -6.41
CA PHE A 80 0.61 18.39 -5.61
C PHE A 80 1.97 18.35 -4.89
N ALA A 81 2.89 19.26 -5.22
CA ALA A 81 4.22 19.27 -4.64
C ALA A 81 4.22 19.59 -3.15
N LEU A 82 5.02 18.82 -2.40
CA LEU A 82 5.17 18.99 -0.96
C LEU A 82 6.65 19.11 -0.60
N LYS A 83 6.99 20.09 0.25
CA LYS A 83 8.36 20.21 0.79
C LYS A 83 8.78 18.91 1.48
N ALA A 84 7.87 18.28 2.21
CA ALA A 84 8.12 17.01 2.89
C ALA A 84 8.48 15.86 1.93
N ALA A 85 7.93 15.84 0.70
CA ALA A 85 8.32 14.87 -0.33
C ALA A 85 9.77 15.09 -0.77
N THR A 86 10.17 16.34 -1.00
CA THR A 86 11.55 16.68 -1.34
C THR A 86 12.52 16.30 -0.21
N GLU A 87 12.16 16.57 1.05
CA GLU A 87 12.98 16.15 2.20
C GLU A 87 13.07 14.63 2.34
N ARG A 88 11.99 13.91 2.04
CA ARG A 88 12.00 12.43 2.00
C ARG A 88 12.99 11.91 0.97
N GLN A 89 12.99 12.48 -0.24
CA GLN A 89 13.95 12.11 -1.29
C GLN A 89 15.40 12.40 -0.87
N ARG A 90 15.65 13.56 -0.25
CA ARG A 90 16.98 13.87 0.32
C ARG A 90 17.37 12.87 1.42
N GLY A 91 16.40 12.38 2.18
CA GLY A 91 16.58 11.28 3.13
C GLY A 91 17.15 10.04 2.46
N TYR A 92 16.56 9.60 1.35
CA TYR A 92 17.09 8.47 0.58
C TYR A 92 18.47 8.73 0.00
N ALA A 93 18.73 9.90 -0.59
CA ALA A 93 20.05 10.24 -1.10
C ALA A 93 21.13 10.10 0.00
N ARG A 94 20.86 10.60 1.21
CA ARG A 94 21.77 10.42 2.36
C ARG A 94 21.97 8.96 2.75
N LEU A 95 20.89 8.19 2.83
CA LEU A 95 20.96 6.76 3.19
C LEU A 95 21.72 5.94 2.15
N LEU A 96 21.64 6.33 0.88
CA LEU A 96 22.30 5.67 -0.25
C LEU A 96 23.70 6.22 -0.55
N GLY A 97 24.21 7.15 0.28
CA GLY A 97 25.54 7.75 0.08
C GLY A 97 25.67 8.59 -1.20
N ARG A 98 24.57 9.21 -1.64
CA ARG A 98 24.52 10.09 -2.82
C ARG A 98 24.49 11.56 -2.41
N ASP A 99 25.20 12.37 -3.18
CA ASP A 99 25.28 13.82 -2.96
C ASP A 99 24.16 14.60 -3.67
N SER A 100 23.33 13.93 -4.47
CA SER A 100 22.28 14.57 -5.27
C SER A 100 20.98 13.78 -5.33
N ILE A 101 19.89 14.50 -5.57
CA ILE A 101 18.54 13.99 -5.87
C ILE A 101 18.20 14.33 -7.33
N PHE A 102 17.33 13.55 -7.96
CA PHE A 102 16.92 13.76 -9.34
C PHE A 102 15.50 13.26 -9.58
N THR A 103 14.89 13.67 -10.68
CA THR A 103 13.57 13.17 -11.11
C THR A 103 13.61 12.77 -12.58
N PRO A 104 12.87 11.71 -12.97
CA PRO A 104 12.13 10.81 -12.08
C PRO A 104 13.07 9.88 -11.28
N GLU A 105 12.72 9.56 -10.03
CA GLU A 105 13.44 8.59 -9.19
C GLU A 105 12.44 7.64 -8.51
N MET A 106 12.61 6.32 -8.67
CA MET A 106 11.85 5.31 -7.92
C MET A 106 12.72 4.69 -6.83
N VAL A 107 12.15 4.59 -5.63
CA VAL A 107 12.74 3.86 -4.50
C VAL A 107 11.81 2.70 -4.13
N VAL A 108 12.41 1.52 -3.89
CA VAL A 108 11.72 0.26 -3.58
C VAL A 108 12.21 -0.30 -2.25
#